data_AF-N6UQ13-F1
#
_entry.id   AF-N6UQ13-F1
#
_cell.length_a   1.000
_cell.length_b   1.000
_cell.length_c   1.000
_cell.angle_alpha   90.00
_cell.angle_beta   90.00
_cell.angle_gamma   90.00
#
_symmetry.space_group_name_H-M   'P 1'
#
loop_
_entity.id
_entity.type
_entity.pdbx_description
1 polymer ?
#
loop_
_entity_poly.entity_id
_entity_poly.type
_entity_poly.pdbx_seq_one_letter_code
_entity_poly.pdbx_strand_id
1 'polypeptide(L)'
;MLRLKRFRVKPLQAISRRFSAKWYPDPEYFEQFKGPVMYPDETTSKWKVPDPIERYPDWSKVKLENVRINFGPAHPAAHGCLRMITYLEGEIVKRLDPHIGLLHRGTEKLIEYKTYMQALPYFDRLDYISVLCNEHAFCLATEKLLNIQ
;
A
#
# COMPACT_ATOMS: atom_id res chain seq x y z
N MET A 1 26.21 -49.22 2.07
CA MET A 1 27.49 -49.47 1.36
C MET A 1 27.72 -48.32 0.37
N LEU A 2 28.52 -47.31 0.74
CA LEU A 2 29.24 -46.39 -0.16
C LEU A 2 30.11 -45.46 0.71
N ARG A 3 31.39 -45.82 0.79
CA ARG A 3 32.42 -45.18 1.61
C ARG A 3 32.94 -43.96 0.86
N LEU A 4 32.66 -42.75 1.35
CA LEU A 4 33.20 -41.49 0.81
C LEU A 4 34.73 -41.58 0.77
N LYS A 5 35.29 -41.67 -0.43
CA LYS A 5 36.74 -41.63 -0.66
C LYS A 5 37.22 -40.23 -0.29
N ARG A 6 38.00 -40.12 0.79
CA ARG A 6 38.84 -38.94 1.09
C ARG A 6 39.66 -38.63 -0.17
N PHE A 7 39.31 -37.55 -0.87
CA PHE A 7 40.17 -37.00 -1.92
C PHE A 7 41.46 -36.56 -1.26
N ARG A 8 42.53 -37.32 -1.49
CA ARG A 8 43.89 -36.99 -1.04
C ARG A 8 44.39 -35.88 -1.95
N VAL A 9 44.13 -34.63 -1.56
CA VAL A 9 44.67 -33.44 -2.23
C VAL A 9 46.19 -33.59 -2.22
N LYS A 10 46.82 -33.64 -3.41
CA LYS A 10 48.29 -33.68 -3.49
C LYS A 10 48.83 -32.43 -2.77
N PRO A 11 49.83 -32.55 -1.88
CA PRO A 11 50.41 -31.38 -1.25
C PRO A 11 50.97 -30.45 -2.34
N LEU A 12 50.64 -29.17 -2.27
CA LEU A 12 50.99 -28.11 -3.23
C LEU A 12 52.53 -27.91 -3.44
N GLN A 13 53.37 -28.72 -2.80
CA GLN A 13 54.84 -28.66 -2.88
C GLN A 13 55.43 -29.13 -4.22
N ALA A 14 54.63 -29.64 -5.16
CA ALA A 14 55.12 -30.24 -6.40
C ALA A 14 55.58 -29.25 -7.51
N ILE A 15 55.64 -27.93 -7.24
CA ILE A 15 55.88 -26.91 -8.29
C ILE A 15 57.27 -26.22 -8.15
N SER A 16 58.03 -26.48 -7.09
CA SER A 16 59.36 -25.86 -6.92
C SER A 16 60.48 -26.70 -7.55
N ARG A 17 61.12 -26.19 -8.61
CA ARG A 17 62.26 -26.84 -9.30
C ARG A 17 63.59 -26.80 -8.52
N ARG A 18 63.65 -26.00 -7.45
CA ARG A 18 64.74 -26.00 -6.47
C ARG A 18 64.13 -26.54 -5.18
N PHE A 19 64.79 -27.47 -4.50
CA PHE A 19 64.32 -28.13 -3.26
C PHE A 19 64.22 -27.18 -2.04
N SER A 20 63.79 -25.94 -2.25
CA SER A 20 63.47 -24.96 -1.22
C SER A 20 61.99 -25.02 -0.87
N ALA A 21 61.67 -24.88 0.42
CA ALA A 21 60.29 -24.67 0.86
C ALA A 21 59.73 -23.40 0.19
N LYS A 22 58.54 -23.51 -0.41
CA LYS A 22 57.80 -22.35 -0.94
C LYS A 22 56.98 -21.76 0.21
N TRP A 23 57.16 -20.47 0.47
CA TRP A 23 56.36 -19.78 1.46
C TRP A 23 54.90 -19.70 1.01
N TYR A 24 53.99 -19.98 1.93
CA TYR A 24 52.56 -19.75 1.79
C TYR A 24 52.12 -18.83 2.93
N PRO A 25 51.21 -17.88 2.65
CA PRO A 25 50.60 -17.10 3.71
C PRO A 25 49.93 -17.98 4.77
N ASP A 26 50.18 -17.65 6.02
CA ASP A 26 49.50 -18.19 7.18
C ASP A 26 48.17 -17.46 7.43
N PRO A 27 47.29 -17.98 8.31
CA PRO A 27 46.03 -17.32 8.63
C PRO A 27 46.20 -15.89 9.15
N GLU A 28 47.27 -15.62 9.89
CA GLU A 28 47.63 -14.28 10.41
C GLU A 28 47.91 -13.29 9.28
N TYR A 29 48.67 -13.70 8.25
CA TYR A 29 48.88 -12.86 7.06
C TYR A 29 47.56 -12.51 6.36
N PHE A 30 46.62 -13.46 6.26
CA PHE A 30 45.32 -13.19 5.63
C PHE A 30 44.43 -12.26 6.47
N GLU A 31 44.57 -12.24 7.79
CA GLU A 31 43.78 -11.36 8.66
C GLU A 31 44.08 -9.88 8.47
N GLN A 32 45.31 -9.54 8.07
CA GLN A 32 45.71 -8.18 7.74
C GLN A 32 44.90 -7.57 6.58
N PHE A 33 44.34 -8.41 5.70
CA PHE A 33 43.57 -7.98 4.53
C PHE A 33 42.04 -8.04 4.73
N LYS A 34 41.56 -8.52 5.88
CA LYS A 34 40.11 -8.63 6.16
C LYS A 34 39.47 -7.29 6.57
N GLY A 35 40.28 -6.32 6.97
CA GLY A 35 39.80 -5.01 7.38
C GLY A 35 39.26 -4.17 6.21
N PRO A 36 38.52 -3.09 6.51
CA PRO A 36 38.03 -2.16 5.49
C PRO A 36 39.17 -1.39 4.80
N VAL A 37 40.30 -1.23 5.50
CA VAL A 37 41.49 -0.48 5.06
C VAL A 37 42.74 -1.24 5.52
N MET A 38 43.82 -1.18 4.75
CA MET A 38 45.08 -1.88 5.04
C MET A 38 45.80 -1.35 6.30
N TYR A 39 45.63 -0.07 6.63
CA TYR A 39 46.24 0.58 7.78
C TYR A 39 45.14 1.27 8.61
N PRO A 40 44.70 0.68 9.72
CA PRO A 40 43.59 1.22 10.51
C PRO A 40 44.07 2.33 11.46
N ASP A 41 43.50 3.52 11.30
CA ASP A 41 43.60 4.62 12.27
C ASP A 41 42.54 4.52 13.38
N GLU A 42 42.57 5.42 14.38
CA GLU A 42 41.59 5.48 15.47
C GLU A 42 40.13 5.67 14.99
N THR A 43 39.96 6.30 13.83
CA THR A 43 38.67 6.53 13.18
C THR A 43 38.28 5.34 12.30
N THR A 44 39.22 4.85 11.50
CA THR A 44 39.04 3.81 10.48
C THR A 44 38.88 2.41 11.09
N SER A 45 39.43 2.16 12.28
CA SER A 45 39.26 0.90 13.02
C SER A 45 37.80 0.61 13.41
N LYS A 46 36.94 1.63 13.48
CA LYS A 46 35.51 1.47 13.79
C LYS A 46 34.68 1.02 12.58
N TRP A 47 35.25 1.07 11.39
CA TRP A 47 34.56 0.74 10.16
C TRP A 47 34.45 -0.79 10.07
N LYS A 48 33.24 -1.27 9.82
CA LYS A 48 33.01 -2.69 9.58
C LYS A 48 32.96 -2.90 8.07
N VAL A 49 33.60 -3.95 7.57
CA VAL A 49 33.38 -4.39 6.19
C VAL A 49 31.96 -4.94 6.13
N PRO A 50 31.09 -4.41 5.24
CA PRO A 50 29.76 -4.98 5.08
C PRO A 50 29.92 -6.41 4.54
N ASP A 51 29.16 -7.35 5.09
CA ASP A 51 29.13 -8.71 4.56
C ASP A 51 28.72 -8.66 3.07
N PRO A 52 29.30 -9.49 2.18
CA PRO A 52 28.95 -9.48 0.75
C PRO A 52 27.45 -9.65 0.47
N ILE A 53 26.71 -10.25 1.40
CA ILE A 53 25.25 -10.45 1.36
C ILE A 53 24.49 -9.19 1.81
N GLU A 54 25.05 -8.40 2.72
CA GLU A 54 24.45 -7.17 3.28
C GLU A 54 24.54 -5.96 2.33
N ARG A 55 25.21 -6.12 1.18
CA ARG A 55 25.34 -5.07 0.15
C ARG A 55 24.01 -4.59 -0.41
N TYR A 56 22.96 -5.42 -0.34
CA TYR A 56 21.62 -5.05 -0.76
C TYR A 56 20.78 -4.67 0.46
N PRO A 57 20.07 -3.53 0.44
CA PRO A 57 19.12 -3.24 1.50
C PRO A 57 18.09 -4.35 1.56
N ASP A 58 17.75 -4.79 2.76
CA ASP A 58 16.73 -5.80 2.96
C ASP A 58 15.35 -5.20 2.67
N TRP A 59 14.86 -5.41 1.45
CA TRP A 59 13.56 -4.91 0.99
C TRP A 59 12.40 -5.44 1.82
N SER A 60 12.57 -6.53 2.58
CA SER A 60 11.54 -7.02 3.50
C SER A 60 11.30 -6.09 4.69
N LYS A 61 12.25 -5.19 5.00
CA LYS A 61 12.15 -4.22 6.10
C LYS A 61 11.46 -2.92 5.69
N VAL A 62 11.30 -2.65 4.40
CA VAL A 62 10.65 -1.43 3.92
C VAL A 62 9.14 -1.67 3.87
N LYS A 63 8.40 -1.16 4.86
CA LYS A 63 6.94 -1.15 4.82
C LYS A 63 6.47 -0.03 3.88
N LEU A 64 5.85 -0.40 2.77
CA LEU A 64 5.12 0.52 1.92
C LEU A 64 3.83 0.93 2.64
N GLU A 65 3.72 2.23 2.98
CA GLU A 65 2.51 2.79 3.57
C GLU A 65 1.58 3.30 2.47
N ASN A 66 0.33 2.82 2.48
CA ASN A 66 -0.71 3.35 1.62
C ASN A 66 -1.09 4.76 2.06
N VAL A 67 -1.15 5.70 1.12
CA VAL A 67 -1.50 7.09 1.39
C VAL A 67 -3.01 7.17 1.63
N ARG A 68 -3.41 7.85 2.72
CA ARG A 68 -4.82 8.13 3.01
C ARG A 68 -5.12 9.59 2.72
N ILE A 69 -5.97 9.85 1.74
CA ILE A 69 -6.40 11.19 1.37
C ILE A 69 -7.88 11.35 1.69
N ASN A 70 -8.22 12.42 2.42
CA ASN A 70 -9.59 12.81 2.71
C ASN A 70 -10.08 13.76 1.62
N PHE A 71 -10.87 13.25 0.70
CA PHE A 71 -11.57 14.04 -0.30
C PHE A 71 -12.80 14.68 0.37
N GLY A 72 -12.72 15.98 0.66
CA GLY A 72 -13.71 16.69 1.45
C GLY A 72 -14.90 17.23 0.66
N PRO A 73 -15.98 17.66 1.35
CA PRO A 73 -17.19 18.19 0.71
C PRO A 73 -17.00 19.49 -0.07
N ALA A 74 -15.93 20.24 0.20
CA ALA A 74 -15.62 21.48 -0.50
C ALA A 74 -14.99 21.26 -1.88
N HIS A 75 -14.65 20.02 -2.24
CA HIS A 75 -13.96 19.75 -3.50
C HIS A 75 -14.93 19.88 -4.70
N PRO A 76 -14.60 20.62 -5.77
CA PRO A 76 -15.50 20.85 -6.90
C PRO A 76 -15.97 19.57 -7.61
N ALA A 77 -15.09 18.57 -7.73
CA ALA A 77 -15.44 17.27 -8.29
C ALA A 77 -16.38 16.41 -7.41
N ALA A 78 -16.74 16.86 -6.20
CA ALA A 78 -17.72 16.17 -5.36
C ALA A 78 -19.17 16.37 -5.85
N HIS A 79 -19.42 17.33 -6.76
CA HIS A 79 -20.74 17.63 -7.34
C HIS A 79 -21.89 17.69 -6.31
N GLY A 80 -21.64 18.37 -5.20
CA GLY A 80 -22.54 18.42 -4.06
C GLY A 80 -21.76 18.22 -2.77
N CYS A 81 -22.36 17.56 -1.78
CA CYS A 81 -21.73 17.30 -0.50
C CYS A 81 -21.38 15.82 -0.37
N LEU A 82 -20.19 15.43 -0.82
CA LEU A 82 -19.65 14.09 -0.68
C LEU A 82 -18.30 14.13 0.02
N ARG A 83 -18.11 13.26 1.01
CA ARG A 83 -16.80 13.02 1.63
C ARG A 83 -16.35 11.61 1.29
N MET A 84 -15.12 11.44 0.82
CA MET A 84 -14.55 10.12 0.55
C MET A 84 -13.19 9.99 1.23
N ILE A 85 -13.01 8.92 1.99
CA ILE A 85 -11.69 8.53 2.49
C ILE A 85 -11.09 7.57 1.46
N THR A 86 -10.04 8.02 0.79
CA THR A 86 -9.38 7.28 -0.29
C THR A 86 -8.06 6.71 0.19
N TYR A 87 -7.86 5.42 -0.07
CA TYR A 87 -6.62 4.70 0.20
C TYR A 87 -5.93 4.45 -1.14
N LEU A 88 -4.79 5.11 -1.32
CA LEU A 88 -4.04 5.11 -2.58
C LEU A 88 -2.76 4.30 -2.45
N GLU A 89 -2.43 3.62 -3.53
CA GLU A 89 -1.13 2.99 -3.76
C GLU A 89 -0.55 3.62 -5.04
N GLY A 90 0.16 4.74 -4.86
CA GLY A 90 0.51 5.62 -5.97
C GLY A 90 -0.74 6.25 -6.59
N GLU A 91 -0.95 6.00 -7.89
CA GLU A 91 -2.12 6.46 -8.64
C GLU A 91 -3.31 5.48 -8.59
N ILE A 92 -3.10 4.28 -8.04
CA ILE A 92 -4.11 3.23 -8.00
C ILE A 92 -4.95 3.36 -6.72
N VAL A 93 -6.27 3.40 -6.88
CA VAL A 93 -7.21 3.36 -5.75
C VAL A 93 -7.36 1.94 -5.25
N LYS A 94 -6.90 1.67 -4.03
CA LYS A 94 -7.04 0.35 -3.39
C LYS A 94 -8.38 0.18 -2.69
N ARG A 95 -8.86 1.26 -2.06
CA ARG A 95 -10.12 1.29 -1.32
C ARG A 95 -10.64 2.72 -1.26
N LEU A 96 -11.96 2.85 -1.30
CA LEU A 96 -12.67 4.11 -1.14
C LEU A 96 -13.84 3.90 -0.18
N ASP A 97 -13.90 4.69 0.88
CA ASP A 97 -15.01 4.69 1.83
C ASP A 97 -15.82 5.99 1.62
N PRO A 98 -16.98 5.95 0.93
CA PRO A 98 -17.82 7.12 0.73
C PRO A 98 -18.70 7.36 1.95
N HIS A 99 -18.59 8.55 2.55
CA HIS A 99 -19.46 9.01 3.63
C HIS A 99 -20.59 9.85 3.05
N ILE A 100 -21.77 9.23 2.98
CA ILE A 100 -23.03 9.84 2.52
C ILE A 100 -23.83 10.29 3.75
N GLY A 101 -24.79 11.21 3.55
CA GLY A 101 -25.72 11.67 4.59
C GLY A 101 -25.56 13.13 4.97
N LEU A 102 -24.59 13.85 4.41
CA LEU A 102 -24.42 15.30 4.63
C LEU A 102 -25.61 16.13 4.13
N LEU A 103 -26.38 15.59 3.18
CA LEU A 103 -27.64 16.17 2.66
C LEU A 103 -28.88 15.38 3.13
N HIS A 104 -28.76 14.58 4.19
CA HIS A 104 -29.93 13.92 4.76
C HIS A 104 -30.83 14.96 5.44
N ARG A 105 -32.06 15.10 4.93
CA ARG A 105 -33.05 16.09 5.39
C ARG A 105 -34.24 15.47 6.12
N GLY A 106 -34.23 14.17 6.40
CA GLY A 106 -35.35 13.47 7.04
C GLY A 106 -36.66 13.59 6.26
N THR A 107 -36.61 13.62 4.93
CA THR A 107 -37.78 13.87 4.06
C THR A 107 -38.89 12.85 4.29
N GLU A 108 -38.55 11.57 4.44
CA GLU A 108 -39.50 10.50 4.74
C GLU A 108 -40.28 10.78 6.03
N LYS A 109 -39.56 11.20 7.08
CA LYS A 109 -40.17 11.55 8.37
C LYS A 109 -41.09 12.77 8.27
N LEU A 110 -40.73 13.76 7.45
CA LEU A 110 -41.57 14.93 7.23
C LEU A 110 -42.84 14.60 6.43
N ILE A 111 -42.78 13.60 5.54
CA ILE A 111 -43.92 13.14 4.75
C ILE A 111 -44.95 12.43 5.64
N GLU A 112 -44.53 11.71 6.68
CA GLU A 112 -45.45 11.06 7.64
C GLU A 112 -46.44 12.03 8.30
N TYR A 113 -46.03 13.29 8.52
CA TYR A 113 -46.86 14.32 9.16
C TYR A 113 -47.71 15.14 8.16
N LYS A 114 -47.63 14.84 6.86
CA LYS A 114 -48.26 15.62 5.79
C LYS A 114 -49.27 14.80 5.01
N THR A 115 -50.26 15.48 4.44
CA THR A 115 -51.21 14.83 3.52
C THR A 115 -50.57 14.56 2.16
N TYR A 116 -51.12 13.62 1.39
CA TYR A 116 -50.59 13.25 0.06
C TYR A 116 -50.37 14.46 -0.86
N MET A 117 -51.33 15.40 -0.91
CA MET A 117 -51.21 16.63 -1.71
C MET A 117 -50.09 17.56 -1.19
N GLN A 118 -49.89 17.63 0.12
CA GLN A 118 -48.81 18.42 0.73
C GLN A 118 -47.44 17.75 0.63
N ALA A 119 -47.40 16.43 0.43
CA ALA A 119 -46.19 15.64 0.27
C ALA A 119 -45.61 15.74 -1.15
N LEU A 120 -46.44 16.01 -2.17
CA LEU A 120 -46.05 16.07 -3.58
C LEU A 120 -44.76 16.90 -3.84
N PRO A 121 -44.60 18.13 -3.31
CA PRO A 121 -43.40 18.94 -3.58
C PRO A 121 -42.11 18.40 -2.93
N TYR A 122 -42.17 17.38 -2.08
CA TYR A 122 -40.96 16.74 -1.56
C TYR A 122 -40.31 15.84 -2.60
N PHE A 123 -41.09 15.21 -3.48
CA PHE A 123 -40.57 14.30 -4.50
C PHE A 123 -39.76 15.03 -5.58
N ASP A 124 -40.13 16.28 -5.91
CA ASP A 124 -39.32 17.21 -6.72
C ASP A 124 -37.92 17.47 -6.17
N ARG A 125 -37.80 17.45 -4.85
CA ARG A 125 -36.58 17.84 -4.14
C ARG A 125 -35.68 16.65 -3.84
N LEU A 126 -36.12 15.42 -4.11
CA LEU A 126 -35.32 14.20 -3.94
C LEU A 126 -34.28 14.10 -5.06
N ASP A 127 -34.73 13.95 -6.31
CA ASP A 127 -33.90 14.14 -7.50
C ASP A 127 -34.23 15.49 -8.13
N TYR A 128 -33.34 16.45 -7.90
CA TYR A 128 -33.50 17.81 -8.39
C TYR A 128 -33.20 17.96 -9.90
N ILE A 129 -32.74 16.89 -10.57
CA ILE A 129 -32.50 16.89 -12.01
C ILE A 129 -33.75 16.36 -12.74
N SER A 130 -34.36 15.29 -12.22
CA SER A 130 -35.53 14.63 -12.84
C SER A 130 -36.82 14.85 -12.04
N VAL A 131 -37.20 16.12 -11.89
CA VAL A 131 -38.37 16.58 -11.10
C VAL A 131 -39.66 15.84 -11.49
N LEU A 132 -40.05 15.93 -12.77
CA LEU A 132 -41.31 15.36 -13.27
C LEU A 132 -41.37 13.83 -13.15
N CYS A 133 -40.24 13.14 -13.25
CA CYS A 133 -40.20 11.68 -13.12
C CYS A 133 -40.54 11.23 -11.68
N ASN A 134 -40.11 11.99 -10.68
CA ASN A 134 -40.40 11.67 -9.29
C ASN A 134 -41.84 11.98 -8.90
N GLU A 135 -42.39 13.11 -9.35
CA GLU A 135 -43.81 13.41 -9.14
C GLU A 135 -44.68 12.36 -9.81
N HIS A 136 -44.37 12.00 -11.05
CA HIS A 136 -45.11 10.98 -11.79
C HIS A 136 -45.09 9.63 -11.07
N ALA A 137 -43.94 9.21 -10.54
CA ALA A 137 -43.83 7.97 -9.76
C ALA A 137 -44.71 8.02 -8.49
N PHE A 138 -44.78 9.16 -7.81
CA PHE A 138 -45.61 9.33 -6.62
C PHE A 138 -47.12 9.36 -6.95
N CYS A 139 -47.51 10.03 -8.03
CA CYS A 139 -48.90 10.04 -8.51
C CYS A 139 -49.35 8.63 -8.90
N LEU A 140 -48.57 7.91 -9.71
CA LEU A 140 -48.88 6.53 -10.09
C LEU A 140 -49.00 5.60 -8.88
N ALA A 141 -48.12 5.76 -7.88
CA ALA A 141 -48.22 5.00 -6.64
C ALA A 141 -49.51 5.30 -5.87
N THR A 142 -49.91 6.58 -5.81
CA THR A 142 -51.13 7.02 -5.13
C THR A 142 -52.40 6.57 -5.86
N GLU A 143 -52.44 6.72 -7.18
CA GLU A 143 -53.53 6.28 -8.06
C GLU A 143 -53.73 4.76 -7.98
N LYS A 144 -52.62 4.01 -7.97
CA LYS A 144 -52.65 2.55 -7.81
C LYS A 144 -53.15 2.13 -6.43
N LEU A 145 -52.82 2.85 -5.36
CA LEU A 145 -53.35 2.58 -4.01
C LEU A 145 -54.86 2.90 -3.93
N LEU A 146 -55.32 3.90 -4.69
CA LEU A 146 -56.73 4.29 -4.76
C LEU A 146 -57.55 3.49 -5.78
N ASN A 147 -56.92 2.60 -6.56
CA ASN A 147 -57.52 1.84 -7.66
C ASN A 147 -58.21 2.74 -8.71
N ILE A 148 -57.58 3.85 -9.08
CA ILE A 148 -58.03 4.77 -10.15
C ILE A 148 -57.01 4.79 -11.30
N GLN A 149 -57.44 5.27 -12.47
CA GLN A 149 -56.67 5.27 -13.72
C GLN A 149 -56.75 6.61 -14.44
#